data_AF-A0A5C7ZU18-F1
#
_entry.id   AF-A0A5C7ZU18-F1
#
_cell.length_a   1.000
_cell.length_b   1.000
_cell.length_c   1.000
_cell.angle_alpha   90.00
_cell.angle_beta   90.00
_cell.angle_gamma   90.00
#
_symmetry.space_group_name_H-M   'P 1'
#
loop_
_entity.id
_entity.type
_entity.pdbx_description
1 polymer ?
#
loop_
_entity_poly.entity_id
_entity_poly.type
_entity_poly.pdbx_seq_one_letter_code
_entity_poly.pdbx_strand_id
1 'polypeptide(L)'
;MNDFQSRICARLGATFAVLICGLVPVIAIAAQSGYWQDAPGRALTGVSQIPDHYRSLDLDLTALRNDLQGGIGKSLSLPMPNGGFAEFVLSDSGVMPAELAARYPQIRSYVASDAIGRHARIDISPLGLNAMVFEDSSTWLVRPVHFGEGREYVSFSREDVASHAPALVCGTSTSLDPVIPRPHAPATTTGTIKRNYRAAFAANHNYVAAISGANPPTVALGLAAVVAAVNRVNEVYENDLSIHMSLVPNNDLIIYPDALTDPYSNGGGALNQNTPNLNAVIGSANYDIGHVFTTGSGGVAGLGVVCGSGKGRGTTGLSNPAELVSDTFYIDFVAHEVGH
;
A
#
# COMPACT_ATOMS: atom_id res chain seq x y z
N MET A 1 24.49 -78.95 -64.41
CA MET A 1 24.94 -77.89 -65.34
C MET A 1 25.06 -76.62 -64.52
N ASN A 2 26.13 -76.51 -63.75
CA ASN A 2 27.40 -75.86 -64.12
C ASN A 2 27.34 -74.36 -63.84
N ASP A 3 27.91 -74.01 -62.68
CA ASP A 3 28.87 -72.93 -62.45
C ASP A 3 29.06 -71.92 -63.58
N PHE A 4 28.95 -70.63 -63.24
CA PHE A 4 30.01 -69.67 -63.59
C PHE A 4 29.97 -68.43 -62.66
N GLN A 5 31.13 -68.08 -62.13
CA GLN A 5 31.40 -66.94 -61.24
C GLN A 5 31.52 -65.60 -61.98
N SER A 6 31.26 -64.48 -61.28
CA SER A 6 32.11 -63.27 -61.17
C SER A 6 31.39 -62.22 -60.30
N ARG A 7 31.75 -61.99 -59.02
CA ARG A 7 32.76 -61.07 -58.46
C ARG A 7 32.45 -59.54 -58.53
N ILE A 8 32.44 -58.96 -57.32
CA ILE A 8 32.88 -57.60 -56.91
C ILE A 8 31.87 -56.45 -57.04
N CYS A 9 31.36 -55.93 -55.91
CA CYS A 9 31.84 -54.68 -55.31
C CYS A 9 31.16 -54.38 -53.96
N ALA A 10 31.97 -53.97 -52.99
CA ALA A 10 31.60 -53.64 -51.62
C ALA A 10 30.87 -52.28 -51.52
N ARG A 11 30.01 -52.14 -50.50
CA ARG A 11 29.85 -50.90 -49.72
C ARG A 11 29.02 -51.17 -48.46
N LEU A 12 29.69 -51.10 -47.31
CA LEU A 12 29.06 -50.91 -46.00
C LEU A 12 28.39 -49.53 -45.99
N GLY A 13 27.11 -49.49 -45.63
CA GLY A 13 26.39 -48.27 -45.28
C GLY A 13 25.86 -48.41 -43.86
N ALA A 14 26.65 -48.00 -42.88
CA ALA A 14 26.20 -47.86 -41.49
C ALA A 14 25.26 -46.66 -41.41
N THR A 15 24.00 -46.91 -41.08
CA THR A 15 22.99 -45.86 -40.87
C THR A 15 23.20 -45.26 -39.49
N PHE A 16 23.81 -44.08 -39.43
CA PHE A 16 23.94 -43.27 -38.22
C PHE A 16 22.62 -42.53 -37.99
N ALA A 17 21.81 -42.98 -37.02
CA ALA A 17 20.65 -42.22 -36.56
C ALA A 17 21.14 -41.05 -35.69
N VAL A 18 21.25 -39.87 -36.29
CA VAL A 18 21.53 -38.62 -35.57
C VAL A 18 20.24 -38.22 -34.85
N LEU A 19 20.19 -38.47 -33.54
CA LEU A 19 19.14 -37.96 -32.66
C LEU A 19 19.39 -36.45 -32.46
N ILE A 20 18.76 -35.62 -33.29
CA ILE A 20 18.76 -34.16 -33.10
C ILE A 20 17.85 -33.87 -31.90
N CYS A 21 18.46 -33.77 -30.72
CA CYS A 21 17.81 -33.23 -29.53
C CYS A 21 17.63 -31.72 -29.77
N GLY A 22 16.50 -31.35 -30.36
CA GLY A 22 16.11 -29.95 -30.53
C GLY A 22 15.86 -29.35 -29.16
N LEU A 23 16.83 -28.60 -28.66
CA LEU A 23 16.64 -27.60 -27.60
C LEU A 23 15.69 -26.54 -28.16
N VAL A 24 14.38 -26.75 -27.98
CA VAL A 24 13.40 -25.68 -28.10
C VAL A 24 13.65 -24.77 -26.89
N PRO A 25 14.08 -23.51 -27.06
CA PRO A 25 14.08 -22.60 -25.93
C PRO A 25 12.62 -22.47 -25.49
N VAL A 26 12.33 -22.90 -24.26
CA VAL A 26 11.08 -22.55 -23.58
C VAL A 26 11.18 -21.05 -23.32
N ILE A 27 10.74 -20.26 -24.30
CA ILE A 27 10.43 -18.86 -24.07
C ILE A 27 9.20 -18.91 -23.18
N ALA A 28 9.42 -18.74 -21.88
CA ALA A 28 8.34 -18.40 -20.96
C ALA A 28 7.80 -17.05 -21.42
N ILE A 29 6.73 -17.08 -22.23
CA ILE A 29 5.90 -15.92 -22.46
C ILE A 29 5.20 -15.69 -21.12
N ALA A 30 5.82 -14.88 -20.26
CA ALA A 30 5.10 -14.28 -19.15
C ALA A 30 3.93 -13.54 -19.79
N ALA A 31 2.71 -13.92 -19.42
CA ALA A 31 1.51 -13.26 -19.90
C ALA A 31 1.67 -11.77 -19.57
N GLN A 32 1.89 -10.95 -20.61
CA GLN A 32 1.91 -9.52 -20.46
C GLN A 32 0.50 -9.15 -20.05
N SER A 33 0.30 -8.81 -18.78
CA SER A 33 -0.95 -8.24 -18.31
C SER A 33 -1.27 -7.06 -19.21
N GLY A 34 -2.40 -7.10 -19.90
CA GLY A 34 -2.70 -6.20 -21.02
C GLY A 34 -2.76 -4.70 -20.68
N TYR A 35 -2.53 -4.34 -19.41
CA TYR A 35 -2.53 -2.98 -18.88
C TYR A 35 -1.15 -2.44 -18.47
N TRP A 36 -0.08 -3.25 -18.43
CA TRP A 36 1.28 -2.79 -18.11
C TRP A 36 2.17 -2.72 -19.36
N GLN A 37 2.92 -1.61 -19.51
CA GLN A 37 3.90 -1.43 -20.57
C GLN A 37 5.23 -0.94 -20.00
N ASP A 38 6.35 -1.59 -20.32
CA ASP A 38 7.68 -1.11 -19.91
C ASP A 38 8.02 0.24 -20.55
N ALA A 39 8.57 1.15 -19.74
CA ALA A 39 9.01 2.48 -20.13
C ALA A 39 10.46 2.75 -19.67
N PRO A 40 11.45 1.97 -20.18
CA PRO A 40 12.83 2.05 -19.69
C PRO A 40 13.45 3.43 -19.93
N GLY A 41 14.23 3.91 -18.97
CA GLY A 41 14.94 5.20 -19.05
C GLY A 41 14.10 6.43 -18.69
N ARG A 42 12.87 6.26 -18.18
CA ARG A 42 12.06 7.37 -17.64
C ARG A 42 12.78 8.02 -16.46
N ALA A 43 12.99 9.34 -16.54
CA ALA A 43 13.48 10.14 -15.42
C ALA A 43 12.36 10.41 -14.40
N LEU A 44 12.68 10.34 -13.10
CA LEU A 44 11.75 10.57 -11.99
C LEU A 44 11.84 12.02 -11.48
N THR A 45 11.48 12.98 -12.33
CA THR A 45 11.54 14.41 -11.98
C THR A 45 10.52 14.78 -10.91
N GLY A 46 10.92 15.50 -9.87
CA GLY A 46 9.99 15.97 -8.82
C GLY A 46 9.51 14.88 -7.85
N VAL A 47 10.12 13.69 -7.90
CA VAL A 47 9.88 12.59 -6.95
C VAL A 47 10.81 12.76 -5.75
N SER A 48 10.26 12.69 -4.53
CA SER A 48 11.07 12.56 -3.31
C SER A 48 11.44 11.09 -3.08
N GLN A 49 12.62 10.85 -2.50
CA GLN A 49 13.15 9.52 -2.22
C GLN A 49 13.20 8.63 -3.49
N ILE A 50 13.97 9.08 -4.49
CA ILE A 50 14.17 8.36 -5.76
C ILE A 50 14.93 7.04 -5.45
N PRO A 51 14.41 5.87 -5.87
CA PRO A 51 15.12 4.61 -5.68
C PRO A 51 16.43 4.57 -6.47
N ASP A 52 17.48 4.00 -5.88
CA ASP A 52 18.76 3.75 -6.56
C ASP A 52 18.59 2.84 -7.79
N HIS A 53 17.74 1.81 -7.67
CA HIS A 53 17.33 0.93 -8.76
C HIS A 53 15.80 0.87 -8.85
N TYR A 54 15.27 0.96 -10.07
CA TYR A 54 13.84 0.83 -10.32
C TYR A 54 13.55 0.40 -11.75
N ARG A 55 12.37 -0.20 -11.93
CA ARG A 55 11.74 -0.46 -13.22
C ARG A 55 10.65 0.56 -13.45
N SER A 56 10.71 1.27 -14.57
CA SER A 56 9.69 2.23 -14.98
C SER A 56 8.68 1.59 -15.92
N LEU A 57 7.40 1.82 -15.63
CA LEU A 57 6.28 1.26 -16.39
C LEU A 57 5.20 2.32 -16.64
N ASP A 58 4.36 2.03 -17.62
CA ASP A 58 3.08 2.68 -17.82
C ASP A 58 1.93 1.73 -17.46
N LEU A 59 0.91 2.24 -16.78
CA LEU A 59 -0.33 1.55 -16.44
C LEU A 59 -1.53 2.16 -17.19
N ASP A 60 -2.27 1.32 -17.91
CA ASP A 60 -3.66 1.63 -18.26
C ASP A 60 -4.58 1.32 -17.07
N LEU A 61 -4.73 2.32 -16.19
CA LEU A 61 -5.54 2.18 -14.97
C LEU A 61 -7.03 1.96 -15.29
N THR A 62 -7.51 2.41 -16.45
CA THR A 62 -8.89 2.21 -16.87
C THR A 62 -9.10 0.75 -17.28
N ALA A 63 -8.20 0.20 -18.11
CA ALA A 63 -8.22 -1.21 -18.47
C ALA A 63 -8.11 -2.10 -17.22
N LEU A 64 -7.19 -1.76 -16.30
CA LEU A 64 -7.05 -2.50 -15.03
C LEU A 64 -8.35 -2.51 -14.21
N ARG A 65 -8.99 -1.35 -14.01
CA ARG A 65 -10.25 -1.28 -13.24
C ARG A 65 -11.38 -2.07 -13.89
N ASN A 66 -11.42 -2.10 -15.22
CA ASN A 66 -12.41 -2.88 -15.96
C ASN A 66 -12.18 -4.39 -15.79
N ASP A 67 -10.93 -4.83 -15.82
CA ASP A 67 -10.57 -6.24 -15.59
C ASP A 67 -10.89 -6.71 -14.16
N LEU A 68 -10.69 -5.82 -13.18
CA LEU A 68 -10.95 -6.07 -11.76
C LEU A 68 -12.39 -5.77 -11.32
N GLN A 69 -13.36 -5.64 -12.24
CA GLN A 69 -14.77 -5.55 -11.83
C GLN A 69 -15.17 -6.77 -10.98
N GLY A 70 -15.82 -6.52 -9.84
CA GLY A 70 -16.08 -7.54 -8.80
C GLY A 70 -14.90 -7.80 -7.83
N GLY A 71 -13.65 -7.60 -8.26
CA GLY A 71 -12.43 -7.47 -7.44
C GLY A 71 -11.97 -8.71 -6.68
N ILE A 72 -12.80 -9.24 -5.79
CA ILE A 72 -12.45 -10.34 -4.89
C ILE A 72 -12.33 -11.65 -5.67
N GLY A 73 -11.29 -12.43 -5.39
CA GLY A 73 -10.97 -13.70 -6.05
C GLY A 73 -10.42 -13.54 -7.47
N LYS A 74 -10.27 -12.30 -7.97
CA LYS A 74 -9.57 -12.03 -9.23
C LYS A 74 -8.07 -12.05 -9.01
N SER A 75 -7.34 -12.37 -10.08
CA SER A 75 -5.89 -12.24 -10.12
C SER A 75 -5.48 -10.86 -10.60
N LEU A 76 -4.44 -10.30 -10.00
CA LEU A 76 -3.81 -9.05 -10.38
C LEU A 76 -2.32 -9.29 -10.61
N SER A 77 -1.88 -9.00 -11.83
CA SER A 77 -0.47 -8.99 -12.20
C SER A 77 0.22 -7.71 -11.72
N LEU A 78 1.27 -7.88 -10.92
CA LEU A 78 2.14 -6.78 -10.47
C LEU A 78 3.55 -6.92 -11.06
N PRO A 79 4.15 -5.84 -11.60
CA PRO A 79 5.48 -5.89 -12.20
C PRO A 79 6.55 -6.04 -11.14
N MET A 80 7.45 -7.01 -11.25
CA MET A 80 8.57 -7.11 -10.31
C MET A 80 9.70 -6.10 -10.67
N PRO A 81 10.49 -5.62 -9.68
CA PRO A 81 11.58 -4.66 -9.92
C PRO A 81 12.66 -5.17 -10.88
N ASN A 82 12.98 -6.46 -10.82
CA ASN A 82 13.99 -7.12 -11.64
C ASN A 82 13.47 -7.59 -13.02
N GLY A 83 12.23 -7.24 -13.38
CA GLY A 83 11.57 -7.70 -14.60
C GLY A 83 10.59 -8.85 -14.36
N GLY A 84 9.74 -9.13 -15.34
CA GLY A 84 8.66 -10.12 -15.19
C GLY A 84 7.50 -9.61 -14.32
N PHE A 85 6.59 -10.51 -13.98
CA PHE A 85 5.35 -10.19 -13.25
C PHE A 85 5.02 -11.29 -12.25
N ALA A 86 4.34 -10.89 -11.17
CA ALA A 86 3.82 -11.76 -10.13
C ALA A 86 2.29 -11.64 -10.07
N GLU A 87 1.60 -12.78 -10.08
CA GLU A 87 0.13 -12.87 -10.05
C GLU A 87 -0.38 -13.04 -8.63
N PHE A 88 -1.22 -12.12 -8.17
CA PHE A 88 -1.79 -12.15 -6.83
C PHE A 88 -3.31 -12.32 -6.86
N VAL A 89 -3.84 -13.22 -6.04
CA VAL A 89 -5.29 -13.38 -5.84
C VAL A 89 -5.76 -12.39 -4.79
N LEU A 90 -6.71 -11.53 -5.17
CA LEU A 90 -7.21 -10.44 -4.35
C LEU A 90 -8.27 -10.90 -3.34
N SER A 91 -8.16 -10.41 -2.11
CA SER A 91 -9.16 -10.50 -1.05
C SER A 91 -9.41 -9.11 -0.45
N ASP A 92 -10.62 -8.86 0.04
CA ASP A 92 -10.93 -7.58 0.68
C ASP A 92 -10.03 -7.34 1.89
N SER A 93 -9.50 -6.12 2.03
CA SER A 93 -8.60 -5.78 3.15
C SER A 93 -9.35 -5.66 4.47
N GLY A 94 -10.67 -5.39 4.44
CA GLY A 94 -11.49 -5.06 5.61
C GLY A 94 -11.34 -3.62 6.12
N VAL A 95 -10.54 -2.78 5.46
CA VAL A 95 -10.30 -1.38 5.88
C VAL A 95 -11.57 -0.54 5.77
N MET A 96 -12.34 -0.68 4.70
CA MET A 96 -13.61 0.03 4.52
C MET A 96 -14.80 -0.88 4.86
N PRO A 97 -15.70 -0.47 5.78
CA PRO A 97 -16.94 -1.18 5.99
C PRO A 97 -17.84 -1.06 4.75
N ALA A 98 -18.77 -2.01 4.61
CA ALA A 98 -19.60 -2.17 3.40
C ALA A 98 -20.36 -0.88 3.05
N GLU A 99 -20.88 -0.14 4.03
CA GLU A 99 -21.63 1.09 3.82
C GLU A 99 -20.76 2.22 3.26
N LEU A 100 -19.51 2.32 3.71
CA LEU A 100 -18.56 3.32 3.20
C LEU A 100 -18.08 2.92 1.80
N ALA A 101 -17.73 1.65 1.61
CA ALA A 101 -17.34 1.11 0.30
C ALA A 101 -18.44 1.27 -0.76
N ALA A 102 -19.72 1.16 -0.37
CA ALA A 102 -20.85 1.38 -1.28
C ALA A 102 -20.98 2.84 -1.74
N ARG A 103 -20.59 3.83 -0.91
CA ARG A 103 -20.57 5.25 -1.29
C ARG A 103 -19.36 5.63 -2.13
N TYR A 104 -18.24 4.91 -1.96
CA TYR A 104 -16.99 5.16 -2.67
C TYR A 104 -16.48 3.90 -3.41
N PRO A 105 -17.24 3.34 -4.36
CA PRO A 105 -16.90 2.06 -5.02
C PRO A 105 -15.62 2.10 -5.88
N GLN A 106 -15.14 3.31 -6.18
CA GLN A 106 -13.89 3.58 -6.89
C GLN A 106 -12.64 3.48 -6.01
N ILE A 107 -12.81 3.42 -4.68
CA ILE A 107 -11.72 3.20 -3.72
C ILE A 107 -11.78 1.74 -3.29
N ARG A 108 -10.71 1.00 -3.53
CA ARG A 108 -10.63 -0.42 -3.19
C ARG A 108 -9.30 -0.71 -2.55
N SER A 109 -9.32 -1.46 -1.46
CA SER A 109 -8.12 -1.90 -0.75
C SER A 109 -8.19 -3.40 -0.57
N TYR A 110 -7.07 -4.07 -0.77
CA TYR A 110 -6.97 -5.51 -0.82
C TYR A 110 -5.79 -6.00 0.03
N VAL A 111 -5.97 -7.19 0.58
CA VAL A 111 -4.87 -8.11 0.86
C VAL A 111 -4.80 -9.12 -0.28
N ALA A 112 -3.61 -9.51 -0.68
CA ALA A 112 -3.46 -10.47 -1.77
C ALA A 112 -2.36 -11.47 -1.46
N SER A 113 -2.46 -12.65 -2.06
CA SER A 113 -1.45 -13.70 -1.95
C SER A 113 -1.20 -14.36 -3.29
N ASP A 114 0.00 -14.87 -3.51
CA ASP A 114 0.33 -15.63 -4.71
C ASP A 114 0.55 -17.12 -4.42
N ALA A 115 0.84 -17.88 -5.48
CA ALA A 115 0.99 -19.33 -5.40
C ALA A 115 2.26 -19.80 -4.66
N ILE A 116 3.25 -18.92 -4.46
CA ILE A 116 4.51 -19.26 -3.79
C ILE A 116 4.57 -18.73 -2.35
N GLY A 117 3.48 -18.12 -1.88
CA GLY A 117 3.33 -17.67 -0.49
C GLY A 117 3.70 -16.22 -0.24
N ARG A 118 3.95 -15.41 -1.28
CA ARG A 118 4.09 -13.96 -1.11
C ARG A 118 2.75 -13.35 -0.78
N HIS A 119 2.78 -12.29 0.03
CA HIS A 119 1.59 -11.51 0.36
C HIS A 119 1.76 -10.04 -0.05
N ALA A 120 0.64 -9.36 -0.26
CA ALA A 120 0.64 -7.97 -0.71
C ALA A 120 -0.49 -7.15 -0.11
N ARG A 121 -0.22 -5.86 0.12
CA ARG A 121 -1.23 -4.81 0.35
C ARG A 121 -1.40 -4.01 -0.93
N ILE A 122 -2.62 -3.93 -1.43
CA ILE A 122 -2.90 -3.31 -2.73
C ILE A 122 -4.06 -2.34 -2.59
N ASP A 123 -3.87 -1.10 -3.04
CA ASP A 123 -4.89 -0.07 -3.06
C ASP A 123 -5.10 0.39 -4.51
N ILE A 124 -6.35 0.43 -4.95
CA ILE A 124 -6.75 0.92 -6.27
C ILE A 124 -7.80 1.99 -6.05
N SER A 125 -7.45 3.24 -6.36
CA SER A 125 -8.30 4.40 -6.10
C SER A 125 -8.10 5.47 -7.18
N PRO A 126 -8.84 6.59 -7.17
CA PRO A 126 -8.55 7.73 -8.05
C PRO A 126 -7.11 8.24 -7.96
N LEU A 127 -6.39 7.96 -6.87
CA LEU A 127 -4.96 8.30 -6.72
C LEU A 127 -4.01 7.38 -7.49
N GLY A 128 -4.51 6.26 -8.04
CA GLY A 128 -3.72 5.26 -8.77
C GLY A 128 -3.79 3.87 -8.13
N LEU A 129 -2.90 2.99 -8.59
CA LEU A 129 -2.59 1.72 -7.95
C LEU A 129 -1.39 1.89 -7.00
N ASN A 130 -1.49 1.38 -5.79
CA ASN A 130 -0.36 1.26 -4.89
C ASN A 130 -0.27 -0.19 -4.41
N ALA A 131 0.90 -0.79 -4.52
CA ALA A 131 1.15 -2.15 -4.04
C ALA A 131 2.42 -2.20 -3.20
N MET A 132 2.42 -3.02 -2.16
CA MET A 132 3.60 -3.42 -1.41
C MET A 132 3.51 -4.91 -1.21
N VAL A 133 4.56 -5.56 -1.66
CA VAL A 133 4.66 -7.01 -1.73
C VAL A 133 5.78 -7.45 -0.83
N PHE A 134 5.49 -8.46 -0.03
CA PHE A 134 6.39 -9.08 0.91
C PHE A 134 6.81 -10.44 0.36
N GLU A 135 8.12 -10.63 0.30
CA GLU A 135 8.77 -11.86 -0.15
C GLU A 135 9.86 -12.17 0.88
N ASP A 136 9.53 -13.04 1.84
CA ASP A 136 10.36 -13.34 3.01
C ASP A 136 10.76 -12.06 3.77
N SER A 137 12.06 -11.75 3.84
CA SER A 137 12.59 -10.53 4.45
C SER A 137 12.68 -9.33 3.50
N SER A 138 12.31 -9.52 2.24
CA SER A 138 12.39 -8.50 1.20
C SER A 138 11.02 -7.90 0.94
N THR A 139 11.02 -6.62 0.56
CA THR A 139 9.82 -5.89 0.21
C THR A 139 10.05 -5.12 -1.07
N TRP A 140 9.10 -5.18 -1.98
CA TRP A 140 9.09 -4.32 -3.16
C TRP A 140 7.76 -3.62 -3.31
N LEU A 141 7.80 -2.47 -3.99
CA LEU A 141 6.68 -1.55 -4.10
C LEU A 141 6.38 -1.28 -5.56
N VAL A 142 5.09 -1.08 -5.85
CA VAL A 142 4.60 -0.49 -7.10
C VAL A 142 3.78 0.73 -6.75
N ARG A 143 4.14 1.89 -7.27
CA ARG A 143 3.40 3.13 -7.02
C ARG A 143 3.47 4.04 -8.24
N PRO A 144 2.51 4.97 -8.39
CA PRO A 144 2.63 6.01 -9.40
C PRO A 144 3.86 6.88 -9.12
N VAL A 145 4.43 7.46 -10.19
CA VAL A 145 5.49 8.48 -10.09
C VAL A 145 4.95 9.73 -9.39
N HIS A 146 3.73 10.13 -9.75
CA HIS A 146 3.00 11.25 -9.16
C HIS A 146 1.60 10.80 -8.76
N PHE A 147 1.22 11.03 -7.51
CA PHE A 147 -0.09 10.59 -7.00
C PHE A 147 -1.22 11.44 -7.58
N GLY A 148 -2.33 10.78 -7.90
CA GLY A 148 -3.46 11.44 -8.57
C GLY A 148 -3.18 11.84 -10.03
N GLU A 149 -1.99 11.50 -10.56
CA GLU A 149 -1.56 11.91 -11.89
C GLU A 149 -1.06 10.73 -12.72
N GLY A 150 -1.61 10.63 -13.93
CA GLY A 150 -0.97 9.95 -15.04
C GLY A 150 -1.01 8.43 -15.04
N ARG A 151 -0.26 7.90 -16.01
CA ARG A 151 -0.07 6.49 -16.32
C ARG A 151 1.27 5.97 -15.83
N GLU A 152 2.09 6.79 -15.18
CA GLU A 152 3.51 6.53 -14.98
C GLU A 152 3.75 5.88 -13.62
N TYR A 153 4.44 4.75 -13.61
CA TYR A 153 4.65 3.93 -12.42
C TYR A 153 6.10 3.50 -12.31
N VAL A 154 6.48 3.19 -11.07
CA VAL A 154 7.77 2.61 -10.74
C VAL A 154 7.58 1.38 -9.88
N SER A 155 8.39 0.36 -10.15
CA SER A 155 8.56 -0.82 -9.32
C SER A 155 10.00 -0.89 -8.80
N PHE A 156 10.19 -1.00 -7.49
CA PHE A 156 11.51 -0.97 -6.86
C PHE A 156 11.51 -1.71 -5.52
N SER A 157 12.69 -2.10 -5.03
CA SER A 157 12.83 -2.71 -3.70
C SER A 157 12.87 -1.62 -2.63
N ARG A 158 12.28 -1.85 -1.46
CA ARG A 158 12.25 -0.86 -0.36
C ARG A 158 13.66 -0.40 0.04
N GLU A 159 14.64 -1.31 -0.03
CA GLU A 159 16.05 -1.05 0.27
C GLU A 159 16.69 0.02 -0.64
N ASP A 160 16.23 0.15 -1.89
CA ASP A 160 16.73 1.16 -2.83
C ASP A 160 16.36 2.60 -2.43
N VAL A 161 15.44 2.76 -1.47
CA VAL A 161 14.95 4.07 -0.98
C VAL A 161 15.41 4.38 0.45
N ALA A 162 15.81 3.37 1.22
CA ALA A 162 16.07 3.49 2.65
C ALA A 162 17.18 4.51 2.99
N SER A 163 18.18 4.66 2.13
CA SER A 163 19.27 5.65 2.26
C SER A 163 18.81 7.11 2.10
N HIS A 164 17.63 7.33 1.52
CA HIS A 164 17.06 8.64 1.20
C HIS A 164 15.88 9.02 2.11
N ALA A 165 15.57 8.21 3.13
CA ALA A 165 14.43 8.47 4.00
C ALA A 165 14.63 9.68 4.93
N PRO A 166 13.64 10.58 5.06
CA PRO A 166 13.70 11.66 6.04
C PRO A 166 13.81 11.08 7.46
N ALA A 167 14.52 11.78 8.34
CA ALA A 167 14.58 11.41 9.75
C ALA A 167 13.19 11.52 10.39
N LEU A 168 12.78 10.47 11.11
CA LEU A 168 11.56 10.49 11.90
C LEU A 168 11.69 11.49 13.05
N VAL A 169 10.88 12.55 13.02
CA VAL A 169 10.73 13.51 14.11
C VAL A 169 9.35 13.33 14.74
N CYS A 170 9.32 12.66 15.89
CA CYS A 170 8.12 12.40 16.69
C CYS A 170 8.16 13.20 18.00
N GLY A 171 7.02 13.75 18.39
CA GLY A 171 6.78 14.30 19.73
C GLY A 171 5.69 13.52 20.47
N THR A 172 5.75 13.48 21.80
CA THR A 172 4.64 12.98 22.62
C THR A 172 4.06 14.11 23.46
N SER A 173 2.74 14.12 23.62
CA SER A 173 2.10 15.02 24.58
C SER A 173 1.73 14.25 25.83
N THR A 174 2.35 14.60 26.96
CA THR A 174 2.09 14.00 28.26
C THR A 174 0.72 14.40 28.79
N SER A 175 -0.35 13.79 28.29
CA SER A 175 -1.60 13.68 29.07
C SER A 175 -1.48 12.44 29.95
N LEU A 176 -0.61 12.51 30.96
CA LEU A 176 -0.66 11.52 32.02
C LEU A 176 -1.92 11.81 32.85
N ASP A 177 -3.01 11.09 32.60
CA ASP A 177 -3.68 10.51 33.76
C ASP A 177 -2.57 9.80 34.55
N PRO A 178 -2.46 9.99 35.89
CA PRO A 178 -1.29 9.57 36.64
C PRO A 178 -0.95 8.14 36.24
N VAL A 179 0.19 7.98 35.56
CA VAL A 179 0.72 6.69 35.18
C VAL A 179 0.95 5.99 36.50
N ILE A 180 0.00 5.16 36.91
CA ILE A 180 0.33 4.07 37.80
C ILE A 180 1.45 3.36 37.05
N PRO A 181 2.69 3.33 37.57
CA PRO A 181 3.76 2.62 36.94
C PRO A 181 3.26 1.20 36.80
N ARG A 182 2.82 0.81 35.61
CA ARG A 182 2.54 -0.59 35.35
C ARG A 182 3.95 -1.19 35.42
N PRO A 183 4.24 -2.08 36.39
CA PRO A 183 5.49 -2.82 36.33
C PRO A 183 5.58 -3.38 34.92
N HIS A 184 6.76 -3.35 34.31
CA HIS A 184 7.01 -3.96 33.00
C HIS A 184 6.43 -5.37 33.05
N ALA A 185 5.19 -5.52 32.60
CA ALA A 185 4.58 -6.81 32.51
C ALA A 185 5.41 -7.49 31.43
N PRO A 186 5.93 -8.70 31.69
CA PRO A 186 6.60 -9.45 30.62
C PRO A 186 5.69 -9.41 29.39
N ALA A 187 6.28 -9.27 28.20
CA ALA A 187 5.52 -9.35 26.96
C ALA A 187 4.77 -10.69 26.97
N THR A 188 3.48 -10.64 27.26
CA THR A 188 2.61 -11.82 27.30
C THR A 188 1.90 -11.89 25.96
N THR A 189 1.91 -13.08 25.35
CA THR A 189 1.06 -13.35 24.18
C THR A 189 -0.39 -13.11 24.60
N THR A 190 -1.06 -12.10 24.03
CA THR A 190 -2.42 -11.71 24.43
C THR A 190 -3.52 -12.65 23.92
N GLY A 191 -3.15 -13.90 23.60
CA GLY A 191 -3.99 -14.94 23.01
C GLY A 191 -4.00 -14.92 21.48
N THR A 192 -4.87 -15.73 20.88
CA THR A 192 -5.09 -15.85 19.42
C THR A 192 -6.18 -14.91 18.91
N ILE A 193 -6.52 -13.86 19.68
CA ILE A 193 -7.65 -12.98 19.39
C ILE A 193 -7.16 -11.82 18.53
N LYS A 194 -7.62 -11.77 17.28
CA LYS A 194 -7.53 -10.59 16.43
C LYS A 194 -8.48 -9.51 16.95
N ARG A 195 -7.95 -8.35 17.35
CA ARG A 195 -8.74 -7.20 17.83
C ARG A 195 -9.05 -6.28 16.67
N ASN A 196 -10.33 -5.99 16.43
CA ASN A 196 -10.75 -5.03 15.43
C ASN A 196 -11.06 -3.69 16.10
N TYR A 197 -10.29 -2.65 15.76
CA TYR A 197 -10.51 -1.29 16.22
C TYR A 197 -11.29 -0.50 15.18
N ARG A 198 -12.33 0.23 15.64
CA ARG A 198 -13.05 1.19 14.81
C ARG A 198 -12.26 2.48 14.75
N ALA A 199 -11.69 2.76 13.59
CA ALA A 199 -10.80 3.90 13.37
C ALA A 199 -11.57 5.08 12.78
N ALA A 200 -11.47 6.26 13.41
CA ALA A 200 -11.97 7.53 12.89
C ALA A 200 -10.79 8.40 12.46
N PHE A 201 -10.36 8.26 11.21
CA PHE A 201 -9.14 8.89 10.69
C PHE A 201 -9.54 10.07 9.80
N ALA A 202 -9.31 11.27 10.31
CA ALA A 202 -9.64 12.53 9.66
C ALA A 202 -8.50 13.01 8.74
N ALA A 203 -8.82 13.90 7.80
CA ALA A 203 -7.83 14.57 6.97
C ALA A 203 -8.20 16.04 6.83
N ASN A 204 -7.28 16.94 7.16
CA ASN A 204 -7.48 18.37 7.03
C ASN A 204 -7.38 18.83 5.56
N HIS A 205 -7.81 20.05 5.26
CA HIS A 205 -7.80 20.63 3.92
C HIS A 205 -6.40 20.65 3.32
N ASN A 206 -5.38 21.03 4.07
CA ASN A 206 -4.02 21.07 3.56
C ASN A 206 -3.53 19.69 3.11
N TYR A 207 -3.84 18.63 3.86
CA TYR A 207 -3.50 17.26 3.49
C TYR A 207 -4.26 16.85 2.22
N VAL A 208 -5.59 17.04 2.21
CA VAL A 208 -6.42 16.67 1.04
C VAL A 208 -5.98 17.45 -0.20
N ALA A 209 -5.63 18.73 -0.07
CA ALA A 209 -5.13 19.53 -1.18
C ALA A 209 -3.76 19.05 -1.67
N ALA A 210 -2.85 18.72 -0.77
CA ALA A 210 -1.52 18.23 -1.12
C ALA A 210 -1.57 16.89 -1.88
N ILE A 211 -2.38 15.93 -1.42
CA ILE A 211 -2.50 14.61 -2.07
C ILE A 211 -3.30 14.64 -3.37
N SER A 212 -4.06 15.71 -3.63
CA SER A 212 -4.87 15.81 -4.84
C SER A 212 -4.04 16.16 -6.09
N GLY A 213 -2.80 16.61 -5.89
CA GLY A 213 -1.90 17.02 -6.98
C GLY A 213 -2.52 18.16 -7.79
N ALA A 214 -2.51 18.04 -9.12
CA ALA A 214 -3.17 18.98 -10.02
C ALA A 214 -4.72 18.95 -9.96
N ASN A 215 -5.33 17.98 -9.29
CA ASN A 215 -6.79 17.85 -9.23
C ASN A 215 -7.39 18.71 -8.11
N PRO A 216 -8.65 19.18 -8.26
CA PRO A 216 -9.37 19.82 -7.17
C PRO A 216 -9.49 18.91 -5.93
N PRO A 217 -9.31 19.42 -4.71
CA PRO A 217 -9.47 18.64 -3.48
C PRO A 217 -10.89 18.08 -3.36
N THR A 218 -11.03 16.79 -3.08
CA THR A 218 -12.33 16.15 -2.86
C THR A 218 -12.29 15.17 -1.69
N VAL A 219 -13.46 14.91 -1.10
CA VAL A 219 -13.62 13.86 -0.08
C VAL A 219 -13.12 12.50 -0.59
N ALA A 220 -13.39 12.17 -1.86
CA ALA A 220 -12.96 10.89 -2.43
C ALA A 220 -11.43 10.74 -2.53
N LEU A 221 -10.71 11.80 -2.89
CA LEU A 221 -9.24 11.79 -2.93
C LEU A 221 -8.65 11.71 -1.52
N GLY A 222 -9.16 12.51 -0.57
CA GLY A 222 -8.72 12.46 0.82
C GLY A 222 -8.99 11.09 1.46
N LEU A 223 -10.19 10.55 1.27
CA LEU A 223 -10.55 9.23 1.77
C LEU A 223 -9.69 8.12 1.14
N ALA A 224 -9.35 8.22 -0.15
CA ALA A 224 -8.49 7.25 -0.81
C ALA A 224 -7.09 7.19 -0.18
N ALA A 225 -6.51 8.35 0.17
CA ALA A 225 -5.23 8.42 0.85
C ALA A 225 -5.30 7.85 2.28
N VAL A 226 -6.39 8.13 3.02
CA VAL A 226 -6.64 7.57 4.36
C VAL A 226 -6.79 6.05 4.31
N VAL A 227 -7.53 5.52 3.34
CA VAL A 227 -7.71 4.07 3.16
C VAL A 227 -6.38 3.39 2.87
N ALA A 228 -5.57 3.95 1.98
CA ALA A 228 -4.23 3.42 1.69
C ALA A 228 -3.36 3.44 2.96
N ALA A 229 -3.36 4.53 3.72
CA ALA A 229 -2.62 4.63 4.97
C ALA A 229 -3.02 3.54 5.98
N VAL A 230 -4.32 3.36 6.21
CA VAL A 230 -4.82 2.33 7.15
C VAL A 230 -4.53 0.92 6.64
N ASN A 231 -4.61 0.67 5.33
CA ASN A 231 -4.25 -0.63 4.76
C ASN A 231 -2.76 -0.95 4.99
N ARG A 232 -1.87 0.06 4.89
CA ARG A 232 -0.44 -0.10 5.20
C ARG A 232 -0.15 -0.25 6.68
N VAL A 233 -0.83 0.51 7.55
CA VAL A 233 -0.70 0.36 9.01
C VAL A 233 -1.16 -1.03 9.45
N ASN A 234 -2.26 -1.54 8.89
CA ASN A 234 -2.77 -2.87 9.18
C ASN A 234 -1.78 -3.98 8.86
N GLU A 235 -0.86 -3.79 7.92
CA GLU A 235 0.19 -4.79 7.66
C GLU A 235 1.07 -5.04 8.88
N VAL A 236 1.54 -3.96 9.52
CA VAL A 236 2.37 -4.05 10.73
C VAL A 236 1.52 -4.53 11.91
N TYR A 237 0.33 -3.96 12.07
CA TYR A 237 -0.51 -4.20 13.25
C TYR A 237 -1.12 -5.60 13.27
N GLU A 238 -1.49 -6.15 12.11
CA GLU A 238 -1.99 -7.52 12.04
C GLU A 238 -0.89 -8.53 12.29
N ASN A 239 0.29 -8.31 11.69
CA ASN A 239 1.43 -9.23 11.80
C ASN A 239 2.01 -9.26 13.22
N ASP A 240 2.25 -8.08 13.81
CA ASP A 240 3.03 -7.99 15.06
C ASP A 240 2.15 -7.91 16.30
N LEU A 241 0.93 -7.37 16.18
CA LEU A 241 0.07 -7.03 17.32
C LEU A 241 -1.28 -7.76 17.31
N SER A 242 -1.62 -8.50 16.24
CA SER A 242 -2.95 -9.07 16.03
C SER A 242 -4.07 -8.02 16.15
N ILE A 243 -3.83 -6.82 15.64
CA ILE A 243 -4.80 -5.71 15.59
C ILE A 243 -5.14 -5.42 14.14
N HIS A 244 -6.42 -5.22 13.86
CA HIS A 244 -6.91 -4.70 12.58
C HIS A 244 -7.72 -3.45 12.80
N MET A 245 -7.53 -2.46 11.95
CA MET A 245 -8.28 -1.23 11.95
C MET A 245 -9.25 -1.19 10.78
N SER A 246 -10.53 -1.04 11.08
CA SER A 246 -11.58 -0.76 10.09
C SER A 246 -12.04 0.68 10.29
N LEU A 247 -12.15 1.44 9.20
CA LEU A 247 -12.69 2.79 9.26
C LEU A 247 -14.14 2.78 9.75
N VAL A 248 -14.57 3.85 10.41
CA VAL A 248 -15.98 4.01 10.78
C VAL A 248 -16.87 4.20 9.53
N PRO A 249 -18.13 3.73 9.52
CA PRO A 249 -19.00 3.81 8.35
C PRO A 249 -19.24 5.21 7.80
N ASN A 250 -19.04 6.25 8.60
CA ASN A 250 -19.21 7.67 8.28
C ASN A 250 -17.88 8.46 8.28
N ASN A 251 -16.74 7.79 8.03
CA ASN A 251 -15.41 8.43 8.03
C ASN A 251 -15.27 9.50 6.93
N ASP A 252 -16.08 9.44 5.87
CA ASP A 252 -16.16 10.48 4.84
C ASP A 252 -16.54 11.87 5.38
N LEU A 253 -17.25 11.95 6.51
CA LEU A 253 -17.65 13.21 7.13
C LEU A 253 -16.50 13.97 7.82
N ILE A 254 -15.37 13.30 8.05
CA ILE A 254 -14.18 13.89 8.71
C ILE A 254 -13.01 14.04 7.73
N ILE A 255 -13.30 14.00 6.42
CA ILE A 255 -12.37 14.38 5.36
C ILE A 255 -12.77 15.78 4.89
N TYR A 256 -11.88 16.76 5.08
CA TYR A 256 -12.19 18.17 4.85
C TYR A 256 -11.49 18.66 3.58
N PRO A 257 -12.15 18.66 2.40
CA PRO A 257 -11.54 19.19 1.17
C PRO A 257 -11.59 20.72 1.07
N ASP A 258 -12.44 21.40 1.85
CA ASP A 258 -12.63 22.85 1.82
C ASP A 258 -12.11 23.51 3.10
N ALA A 259 -11.16 24.43 2.93
CA ALA A 259 -10.54 25.21 4.01
C ALA A 259 -11.56 25.96 4.89
N LEU A 260 -12.71 26.37 4.33
CA LEU A 260 -13.73 27.11 5.08
C LEU A 260 -14.49 26.22 6.08
N THR A 261 -14.51 24.91 5.83
CA THR A 261 -15.22 23.92 6.65
C THR A 261 -14.27 23.08 7.51
N ASP A 262 -12.96 23.25 7.32
CA ASP A 262 -11.91 22.54 8.03
C ASP A 262 -11.75 23.05 9.47
N PRO A 263 -12.01 22.23 10.51
CA PRO A 263 -11.86 22.63 11.90
C PRO A 263 -10.42 22.55 12.42
N TYR A 264 -9.47 22.08 11.60
CA TYR A 264 -8.11 21.79 12.02
C TYR A 264 -7.13 22.91 11.69
N SER A 265 -6.13 23.05 12.56
CA SER A 265 -4.87 23.69 12.20
C SER A 265 -4.01 22.73 11.38
N ASN A 266 -3.06 23.27 10.60
CA ASN A 266 -2.16 22.45 9.78
C ASN A 266 -0.82 22.13 10.48
N GLY A 267 -0.87 21.79 11.75
CA GLY A 267 0.32 21.53 12.56
C GLY A 267 -0.01 20.77 13.85
N GLY A 268 0.90 20.76 14.82
CA GLY A 268 0.71 20.03 16.08
C GLY A 268 -0.54 20.43 16.90
N GLY A 269 -1.13 21.60 16.63
CA GLY A 269 -2.41 22.00 17.22
C GLY A 269 -3.58 21.06 16.89
N ALA A 270 -3.51 20.38 15.75
CA ALA A 270 -4.51 19.40 15.30
C ALA A 270 -4.74 18.28 16.32
N LEU A 271 -3.71 17.92 17.09
CA LEU A 271 -3.76 16.94 18.17
C LEU A 271 -4.89 17.20 19.18
N ASN A 272 -5.03 18.45 19.63
CA ASN A 272 -6.00 18.84 20.64
C ASN A 272 -7.38 19.18 20.03
N GLN A 273 -7.44 19.39 18.71
CA GLN A 273 -8.66 19.66 17.97
C GLN A 273 -9.37 18.36 17.52
N ASN A 274 -8.62 17.28 17.35
CA ASN A 274 -9.13 16.05 16.75
C ASN A 274 -10.18 15.36 17.60
N THR A 275 -9.91 15.08 18.87
CA THR A 275 -10.89 14.37 19.71
C THR A 275 -12.22 15.12 19.83
N PRO A 276 -12.27 16.44 20.09
CA PRO A 276 -13.52 17.20 20.07
C PRO A 276 -14.25 17.12 18.71
N ASN A 277 -13.52 17.26 17.59
CA ASN A 277 -14.13 17.19 16.26
C ASN A 277 -14.73 15.81 15.96
N LEU A 278 -13.96 14.73 16.19
CA LEU A 278 -14.44 13.36 16.01
C LEU A 278 -15.66 13.07 16.90
N ASN A 279 -15.66 13.56 18.14
CA ASN A 279 -16.80 13.40 19.04
C ASN A 279 -18.05 14.15 18.54
N ALA A 280 -17.88 15.31 17.92
CA ALA A 280 -18.99 16.10 17.38
C ALA A 280 -19.58 15.48 16.10
N VAL A 281 -18.73 14.97 15.21
CA VAL A 281 -19.14 14.49 13.88
C VAL A 281 -19.48 12.99 13.87
N ILE A 282 -18.63 12.16 14.48
CA ILE A 282 -18.75 10.70 14.50
C ILE A 282 -19.50 10.22 15.74
N GLY A 283 -19.33 10.91 16.87
CA GLY A 283 -19.85 10.50 18.17
C GLY A 283 -18.87 9.59 18.92
N SER A 284 -18.58 9.92 20.17
CA SER A 284 -17.56 9.21 20.97
C SER A 284 -17.82 7.70 21.06
N ALA A 285 -19.06 7.22 21.13
CA ALA A 285 -19.33 5.78 21.23
C ALA A 285 -18.99 4.98 19.95
N ASN A 286 -18.78 5.66 18.83
CA ASN A 286 -18.74 5.04 17.49
C ASN A 286 -17.33 4.73 16.98
N TYR A 287 -16.28 5.10 17.72
CA TYR A 287 -14.89 4.83 17.37
C TYR A 287 -14.04 4.51 18.60
N ASP A 288 -12.95 3.79 18.39
CA ASP A 288 -12.04 3.30 19.43
C ASP A 288 -10.70 4.05 19.41
N ILE A 289 -10.27 4.47 18.22
CA ILE A 289 -9.04 5.24 17.96
C ILE A 289 -9.30 6.29 16.88
N GLY A 290 -8.70 7.46 17.01
CA GLY A 290 -8.79 8.53 16.03
C GLY A 290 -7.44 9.18 15.76
N HIS A 291 -7.27 9.63 14.53
CA HIS A 291 -6.04 10.22 14.04
C HIS A 291 -6.39 11.31 13.01
N VAL A 292 -5.55 12.33 12.82
CA VAL A 292 -5.75 13.33 11.76
C VAL A 292 -4.51 13.51 10.91
N PHE A 293 -4.68 13.44 9.59
CA PHE A 293 -3.63 13.73 8.63
C PHE A 293 -3.55 15.24 8.36
N THR A 294 -2.33 15.77 8.39
CA THR A 294 -1.99 17.17 8.09
C THR A 294 -0.77 17.23 7.16
N THR A 295 -0.28 18.43 6.83
CA THR A 295 1.03 18.59 6.15
C THR A 295 2.08 19.26 7.02
N GLY A 296 1.83 19.44 8.31
CA GLY A 296 2.72 20.26 9.15
C GLY A 296 2.84 19.82 10.59
N SER A 297 2.25 18.69 10.98
CA SER A 297 2.37 18.20 12.36
C SER A 297 3.66 17.46 12.64
N GLY A 298 4.37 16.95 11.62
CA GLY A 298 5.39 15.92 11.80
C GLY A 298 4.69 14.64 12.26
N GLY A 299 4.91 14.28 13.51
CA GLY A 299 4.13 13.28 14.23
C GLY A 299 3.98 13.68 15.69
N VAL A 300 2.74 13.72 16.19
CA VAL A 300 2.47 13.87 17.61
C VAL A 300 1.27 13.04 18.03
N ALA A 301 1.39 12.30 19.12
CA ALA A 301 0.29 11.57 19.72
C ALA A 301 0.23 11.67 21.25
N GLY A 302 -0.93 11.35 21.81
CA GLY A 302 -1.11 11.07 23.23
C GLY A 302 -0.81 9.61 23.52
N LEU A 303 -0.14 9.33 24.64
CA LEU A 303 0.26 7.97 25.01
C LEU A 303 -0.89 7.18 25.66
N GLY A 304 -1.18 5.98 25.16
CA GLY A 304 -2.12 5.04 25.77
C GLY A 304 -3.57 5.51 25.76
N VAL A 305 -3.96 6.26 24.73
CA VAL A 305 -5.26 6.96 24.69
C VAL A 305 -6.42 6.14 24.11
N VAL A 306 -6.13 4.99 23.48
CA VAL A 306 -7.12 4.12 22.83
C VAL A 306 -8.26 3.78 23.79
N CYS A 307 -9.51 3.86 23.30
CA CYS A 307 -10.74 3.68 24.08
C CYS A 307 -10.95 4.66 25.26
N GLY A 308 -10.05 5.62 25.47
CA GLY A 308 -10.13 6.64 26.52
C GLY A 308 -10.83 7.92 26.08
N SER A 309 -10.76 8.94 26.93
CA SER A 309 -11.31 10.28 26.67
C SER A 309 -10.51 11.05 25.62
N GLY A 310 -9.21 10.76 25.48
CA GLY A 310 -8.30 11.34 24.51
C GLY A 310 -8.05 10.48 23.27
N LYS A 311 -8.91 9.51 22.98
CA LYS A 311 -8.68 8.49 21.94
C LYS A 311 -8.51 8.98 20.50
N GLY A 312 -8.77 10.26 20.23
CA GLY A 312 -8.48 10.91 18.96
C GLY A 312 -7.17 11.71 18.95
N ARG A 313 -6.36 11.68 20.02
CA ARG A 313 -5.12 12.49 20.13
C ARG A 313 -3.98 11.83 19.34
N GLY A 314 -4.06 11.87 18.02
CA GLY A 314 -2.96 11.54 17.11
C GLY A 314 -3.00 12.43 15.88
N THR A 315 -1.84 12.89 15.43
CA THR A 315 -1.70 13.66 14.19
C THR A 315 -0.38 13.34 13.50
N THR A 316 -0.43 13.15 12.18
CA THR A 316 0.74 12.89 11.33
C THR A 316 0.68 13.76 10.09
N GLY A 317 1.83 14.28 9.65
CA GLY A 317 1.91 15.12 8.48
C GLY A 317 3.34 15.52 8.13
N LEU A 318 3.64 15.54 6.83
CA LEU A 318 4.92 15.99 6.29
C LEU A 318 4.72 17.22 5.41
N SER A 319 5.71 18.12 5.41
CA SER A 319 5.65 19.37 4.64
C SER A 319 5.83 19.15 3.14
N ASN A 320 6.43 18.03 2.74
CA ASN A 320 6.61 17.67 1.34
C ASN A 320 5.42 16.81 0.85
N PRO A 321 4.57 17.31 -0.06
CA PRO A 321 3.44 16.55 -0.60
C PRO A 321 3.82 15.22 -1.23
N ALA A 322 5.01 15.12 -1.86
CA ALA A 322 5.48 13.90 -2.50
C ALA A 322 5.74 12.76 -1.49
N GLU A 323 5.88 13.08 -0.20
CA GLU A 323 6.13 12.12 0.87
C GLU A 323 4.85 11.66 1.57
N LEU A 324 3.74 12.43 1.52
CA LEU A 324 2.48 12.16 2.24
C LEU A 324 1.72 10.88 1.86
N VAL A 325 2.27 10.16 0.89
CA VAL A 325 1.71 8.98 0.24
C VAL A 325 2.82 7.96 -0.05
N SER A 326 3.99 8.12 0.59
CA SER A 326 5.10 7.16 0.52
C SER A 326 5.00 6.08 1.58
N ASP A 327 5.71 4.98 1.36
CA ASP A 327 5.81 3.90 2.33
C ASP A 327 6.47 4.35 3.64
N THR A 328 7.49 5.22 3.57
CA THR A 328 8.09 5.87 4.74
C THR A 328 7.04 6.63 5.54
N PHE A 329 6.16 7.39 4.88
CA PHE A 329 5.11 8.11 5.61
C PHE A 329 4.15 7.15 6.31
N TYR A 330 3.63 6.15 5.61
CA TYR A 330 2.65 5.23 6.20
C TYR A 330 3.23 4.34 7.30
N ILE A 331 4.42 3.80 7.11
CA ILE A 331 5.03 2.84 8.04
C ILE A 331 5.83 3.54 9.13
N ASP A 332 6.69 4.49 8.77
CA ASP A 332 7.65 5.04 9.73
C ASP A 332 7.02 6.18 10.55
N PHE A 333 6.07 6.94 9.97
CA PHE A 333 5.38 8.03 10.68
C PHE A 333 3.99 7.62 11.17
N VAL A 334 3.07 7.22 10.28
CA VAL A 334 1.66 7.00 10.67
C VAL A 334 1.55 5.80 11.61
N ALA A 335 2.16 4.66 11.28
CA ALA A 335 2.11 3.49 12.16
C ALA A 335 2.78 3.74 13.52
N HIS A 336 3.82 4.58 13.55
CA HIS A 336 4.47 5.04 14.79
C HIS A 336 3.54 5.90 15.65
N GLU A 337 2.93 6.94 15.09
CA GLU A 337 2.03 7.82 15.84
C GLU A 337 0.74 7.13 16.28
N VAL A 338 0.25 6.17 15.50
CA VAL A 338 -0.87 5.30 15.88
C VAL A 338 -0.48 4.32 17.01
N GLY A 339 0.83 4.07 17.19
CA GLY A 339 1.37 3.14 18.17
C GLY A 339 1.50 3.71 19.58
N HIS A 340 1.54 5.04 19.69
CA HIS A 340 1.47 5.76 20.95
C HIS A 340 0.13 5.55 21.66
#